data_AF-A0AAF0R925-F1
#
_entry.id   AF-A0AAF0R925-F1
#
_cell.length_a   1.000
_cell.length_b   1.000
_cell.length_c   1.000
_cell.angle_alpha   90.00
_cell.angle_beta   90.00
_cell.angle_gamma   90.00
#
_symmetry.space_group_name_H-M   'P 1'
#
loop_
_entity.id
_entity.type
_entity.pdbx_description
1 polymer ?
#
loop_
_entity_poly.entity_id
_entity_poly.type
_entity_poly.pdbx_seq_one_letter_code
_entity_poly.pdbx_strand_id
1 'polypeptide(L)'
;MATPPIFISTATLHTLFTHKSLVDHLQSSLPTFTSTIESPLRHAHQTSPSTSLLLMPSWSCSSSLPYIGVKLVTYHPNNSTQNLPGVHASYVLFNSITGQTLSTMDATELTVYRTACTSALASKFLSRQDSETLLMIGAGTLAPHLIKAHLTVRPNLKKVIVWNRTADKAKRVIENLQSEGGFEGVSFESNGSLEEVVGLGDIVSCATNSETPLVKGKKLKEGAHLDLVGSFKHSMRECDDEALKRGKVFVDNEAALVEAGELVGAFERGVITKDEIVGDLLELIKGEKNGRTTAEEITVFKSVGSAVVDLLTAQLAYETYMKSH
;
A
#
# COMPACT_ATOMS: atom_id res chain seq x y z
N MET A 1 5.27 28.66 26.73
CA MET A 1 6.49 27.93 26.27
C MET A 1 6.05 26.97 25.18
N ALA A 2 6.86 26.77 24.14
CA ALA A 2 6.55 25.79 23.11
C ALA A 2 6.58 24.39 23.74
N THR A 3 5.51 23.61 23.58
CA THR A 3 5.48 22.20 23.98
C THR A 3 6.59 21.45 23.23
N PRO A 4 7.42 20.64 23.90
CA PRO A 4 8.42 19.85 23.21
C PRO A 4 7.76 18.89 22.22
N PRO A 5 8.41 18.58 21.08
CA PRO A 5 7.88 17.61 20.14
C PRO A 5 7.79 16.23 20.80
N ILE A 6 6.72 15.50 20.52
CA ILE A 6 6.51 14.14 21.03
C ILE A 6 7.13 13.11 20.07
N PHE A 7 7.53 11.95 20.62
CA PHE A 7 7.91 10.80 19.80
C PHE A 7 6.81 9.73 19.85
N ILE A 8 6.22 9.41 18.69
CA ILE A 8 5.24 8.33 18.56
C ILE A 8 5.96 7.07 18.09
N SER A 9 6.17 6.15 19.03
CA SER A 9 6.85 4.87 18.78
C SER A 9 5.96 3.88 18.03
N THR A 10 6.54 2.79 17.50
CA THR A 10 5.77 1.67 16.91
C THR A 10 4.72 1.12 17.88
N ALA A 11 5.09 0.87 19.15
CA ALA A 11 4.16 0.37 20.15
C ALA A 11 3.00 1.35 20.40
N THR A 12 3.27 2.65 20.36
CA THR A 12 2.24 3.69 20.46
C THR A 12 1.37 3.71 19.21
N LEU A 13 1.92 3.64 18.00
CA LEU A 13 1.14 3.61 16.76
C LEU A 13 0.09 2.48 16.76
N HIS A 14 0.47 1.30 17.26
CA HIS A 14 -0.44 0.15 17.37
C HIS A 14 -1.65 0.39 18.28
N THR A 15 -1.58 1.35 19.22
CA THR A 15 -2.73 1.70 20.08
C THR A 15 -3.57 2.85 19.54
N LEU A 16 -3.03 3.63 18.59
CA LEU A 16 -3.70 4.83 18.08
C LEU A 16 -4.72 4.53 16.98
N PHE A 17 -4.48 3.52 16.14
CA PHE A 17 -5.44 3.14 15.10
C PHE A 17 -5.30 1.68 14.69
N THR A 18 -6.40 1.15 14.15
CA THR A 18 -6.49 -0.16 13.51
C THR A 18 -6.45 0.00 11.98
N HIS A 19 -6.25 -1.09 11.23
CA HIS A 19 -6.42 -1.07 9.76
C HIS A 19 -7.80 -0.54 9.36
N LYS A 20 -8.87 -0.97 10.05
CA LYS A 20 -10.22 -0.51 9.75
C LYS A 20 -10.37 1.01 9.95
N SER A 21 -9.95 1.52 11.11
CA SER A 21 -10.09 2.96 11.38
C SER A 21 -9.21 3.81 10.45
N LEU A 22 -8.05 3.31 10.03
CA LEU A 22 -7.22 4.01 9.05
C LEU A 22 -7.83 3.98 7.64
N VAL A 23 -8.40 2.86 7.19
CA VAL A 23 -9.16 2.79 5.93
C VAL A 23 -10.32 3.79 5.94
N ASP A 24 -11.12 3.81 7.01
CA ASP A 24 -12.26 4.72 7.16
C ASP A 24 -11.80 6.19 7.18
N HIS A 25 -10.69 6.46 7.87
CA HIS A 25 -10.07 7.78 7.87
C HIS A 25 -9.63 8.20 6.46
N LEU A 26 -8.84 7.38 5.76
CA LEU A 26 -8.38 7.70 4.41
C LEU A 26 -9.54 7.90 3.43
N GLN A 27 -10.58 7.07 3.50
CA GLN A 27 -11.75 7.20 2.65
C GLN A 27 -12.47 8.56 2.85
N SER A 28 -12.50 9.08 4.06
CA SER A 28 -13.16 10.36 4.37
C SER A 28 -12.25 11.57 4.17
N SER A 29 -10.96 11.45 4.49
CA SER A 29 -10.02 12.56 4.54
C SER A 29 -9.41 12.89 3.18
N LEU A 30 -9.16 11.89 2.32
CA LEU A 30 -8.64 12.11 0.97
C LEU A 30 -9.50 13.07 0.12
N PRO A 31 -10.81 12.84 -0.08
CA PRO A 31 -11.64 13.75 -0.87
C PRO A 31 -11.78 15.14 -0.23
N THR A 32 -11.71 15.20 1.11
CA THR A 32 -11.89 16.43 1.87
C THR A 32 -10.66 17.34 1.78
N PHE A 33 -9.46 16.78 1.88
CA PHE A 33 -8.25 17.57 2.09
C PHE A 33 -7.29 17.60 0.91
N THR A 34 -7.38 16.68 -0.07
CA THR A 34 -6.35 16.60 -1.13
C THR A 34 -6.21 17.91 -1.92
N SER A 35 -7.30 18.64 -2.16
CA SER A 35 -7.27 19.95 -2.83
C SER A 35 -6.54 21.04 -2.05
N THR A 36 -6.32 20.84 -0.74
CA THR A 36 -5.60 21.77 0.15
C THR A 36 -4.17 21.32 0.43
N ILE A 37 -3.79 20.12 0.00
CA ILE A 37 -2.48 19.53 0.26
C ILE A 37 -1.61 19.73 -0.98
N GLU A 38 -0.46 20.36 -0.79
CA GLU A 38 0.62 20.38 -1.75
C GLU A 38 1.55 19.22 -1.45
N SER A 39 1.89 18.45 -2.49
CA SER A 39 2.83 17.34 -2.39
C SER A 39 3.60 17.21 -3.69
N PRO A 40 4.89 17.60 -3.73
CA PRO A 40 5.72 17.38 -4.90
C PRO A 40 6.05 15.89 -5.05
N LEU A 41 6.52 15.51 -6.25
CA LEU A 41 7.11 14.18 -6.45
C LEU A 41 8.23 13.93 -5.43
N ARG A 42 8.38 12.68 -5.00
CA ARG A 42 9.39 12.32 -4.01
C ARG A 42 10.79 12.70 -4.51
N HIS A 43 11.63 13.18 -3.61
CA HIS A 43 13.05 13.34 -3.93
C HIS A 43 13.74 11.99 -3.75
N ALA A 44 14.44 11.51 -4.78
CA ALA A 44 15.17 10.26 -4.73
C ALA A 44 16.67 10.51 -4.85
N HIS A 45 17.42 10.18 -3.79
CA HIS A 45 18.87 10.34 -3.72
C HIS A 45 19.53 8.97 -3.62
N GLN A 46 20.33 8.60 -4.61
CA GLN A 46 21.17 7.41 -4.50
C GLN A 46 22.27 7.66 -3.48
N THR A 47 22.35 6.80 -2.47
CA THR A 47 23.42 6.83 -1.45
C THR A 47 24.52 5.81 -1.76
N SER A 48 24.20 4.82 -2.60
CA SER A 48 25.13 3.87 -3.23
C SER A 48 24.47 3.29 -4.49
N PRO A 49 25.14 2.44 -5.28
CA PRO A 49 24.52 1.79 -6.45
C PRO A 49 23.26 0.97 -6.14
N SER A 50 23.08 0.51 -4.90
CA SER A 50 21.93 -0.34 -4.50
C SER A 50 21.02 0.29 -3.44
N THR A 51 21.39 1.45 -2.89
CA THR A 51 20.69 2.08 -1.75
C THR A 51 20.26 3.50 -2.07
N SER A 52 19.16 3.92 -1.46
CA SER A 52 18.61 5.26 -1.69
C SER A 52 18.00 5.86 -0.44
N LEU A 53 18.07 7.19 -0.34
CA LEU A 53 17.29 8.03 0.55
C LEU A 53 16.14 8.64 -0.27
N LEU A 54 14.90 8.49 0.20
CA LEU A 54 13.75 9.18 -0.37
C LEU A 54 13.19 10.19 0.63
N LEU A 55 12.86 11.38 0.14
CA LEU A 55 12.17 12.42 0.88
C LEU A 55 10.78 12.58 0.29
N MET A 56 9.75 12.47 1.12
CA MET A 56 8.35 12.59 0.70
C MET A 56 7.68 13.69 1.51
N PRO A 57 7.87 14.97 1.13
CA PRO A 57 7.22 16.10 1.78
C PRO A 57 5.77 16.27 1.30
N SER A 58 4.92 16.75 2.20
CA SER A 58 3.57 17.23 1.88
C SER A 58 3.11 18.21 2.95
N TRP A 59 2.28 19.17 2.58
CA TRP A 59 1.80 20.19 3.51
C TRP A 59 0.44 20.74 3.12
N SER A 60 -0.27 21.27 4.10
CA SER A 60 -1.45 22.09 3.90
C SER A 60 -1.35 23.35 4.77
N CYS A 61 -1.63 24.49 4.16
CA CYS A 61 -1.77 25.78 4.87
C CYS A 61 -3.21 26.06 5.30
N SER A 62 -4.15 25.14 5.05
CA SER A 62 -5.53 25.27 5.49
C SER A 62 -5.63 25.16 7.01
N SER A 63 -6.47 26.00 7.63
CA SER A 63 -6.76 25.93 9.07
C SER A 63 -7.43 24.61 9.46
N SER A 64 -8.08 23.91 8.53
CA SER A 64 -8.71 22.60 8.77
C SER A 64 -7.71 21.44 8.76
N LEU A 65 -6.51 21.65 8.22
CA LEU A 65 -5.42 20.67 8.18
C LEU A 65 -4.07 21.41 8.27
N PRO A 66 -3.72 22.00 9.44
CA PRO A 66 -2.58 22.90 9.57
C PRO A 66 -1.27 22.13 9.80
N TYR A 67 -0.91 21.26 8.86
CA TYR A 67 0.23 20.35 9.00
C TYR A 67 1.20 20.43 7.83
N ILE A 68 2.50 20.42 8.14
CA ILE A 68 3.59 20.11 7.22
C ILE A 68 4.19 18.79 7.69
N GLY A 69 4.45 17.87 6.78
CA GLY A 69 5.04 16.59 7.11
C GLY A 69 6.06 16.14 6.08
N VAL A 70 7.13 15.51 6.57
CA VAL A 70 8.17 14.92 5.72
C VAL A 70 8.45 13.51 6.19
N LYS A 71 8.25 12.54 5.30
CA LYS A 71 8.76 11.19 5.50
C LYS A 71 10.18 11.07 4.94
N LEU A 72 11.08 10.63 5.80
CA LEU A 72 12.47 10.32 5.48
C LEU A 72 12.58 8.80 5.44
N VAL A 73 12.87 8.21 4.29
CA VAL A 73 12.95 6.76 4.14
C VAL A 73 14.26 6.33 3.49
N THR A 74 14.91 5.32 4.04
CA THR A 74 16.06 4.66 3.43
C THR A 74 15.66 3.29 2.90
N TYR A 75 16.18 2.96 1.73
CA TYR A 75 16.01 1.65 1.10
C TYR A 75 17.36 0.96 0.96
N HIS A 76 17.51 -0.17 1.65
CA HIS A 76 18.70 -0.99 1.72
C HIS A 76 18.33 -2.46 1.42
N PRO A 77 18.27 -2.88 0.14
CA PRO A 77 17.75 -4.19 -0.25
C PRO A 77 18.52 -5.36 0.36
N ASN A 78 19.80 -5.16 0.67
CA ASN A 78 20.69 -6.17 1.22
C ASN A 78 20.61 -6.30 2.75
N ASN A 79 19.80 -5.50 3.45
CA ASN A 79 19.69 -5.59 4.92
C ASN A 79 19.20 -6.96 5.42
N SER A 80 18.54 -7.74 4.58
CA SER A 80 18.14 -9.10 4.93
C SER A 80 19.32 -10.02 5.26
N THR A 81 20.53 -9.77 4.75
CA THR A 81 21.73 -10.55 5.10
C THR A 81 22.19 -10.28 6.54
N GLN A 82 21.73 -9.18 7.14
CA GLN A 82 22.01 -8.76 8.50
C GLN A 82 20.79 -8.90 9.43
N ASN A 83 19.73 -9.58 8.97
CA ASN A 83 18.44 -9.67 9.68
C ASN A 83 17.79 -8.31 9.99
N LEU A 84 18.05 -7.29 9.17
CA LEU A 84 17.42 -5.98 9.28
C LEU A 84 16.34 -5.78 8.18
N PRO A 85 15.30 -4.96 8.43
CA PRO A 85 14.38 -4.52 7.40
C PRO A 85 15.10 -3.82 6.25
N GLY A 86 14.64 -4.04 5.02
CA GLY A 86 15.16 -3.34 3.84
C GLY A 86 14.72 -1.87 3.74
N VAL A 87 13.73 -1.48 4.55
CA VAL A 87 13.18 -0.12 4.60
C VAL A 87 13.20 0.34 6.04
N HIS A 88 13.75 1.51 6.28
CA HIS A 88 13.66 2.22 7.55
C HIS A 88 13.17 3.63 7.28
N ALA A 89 12.27 4.14 8.13
CA ALA A 89 11.78 5.50 7.94
C ALA A 89 11.46 6.22 9.24
N SER A 90 11.54 7.55 9.19
CA SER A 90 11.05 8.45 10.22
C SER A 90 10.12 9.49 9.59
N TYR A 91 9.08 9.89 10.32
CA TYR A 91 8.18 10.97 9.93
C TYR A 91 8.39 12.15 10.86
N VAL A 92 8.48 13.36 10.31
CA VAL A 92 8.49 14.59 11.10
C VAL A 92 7.27 15.41 10.73
N LEU A 93 6.49 15.80 11.73
CA LEU A 93 5.27 16.59 11.59
C LEU A 93 5.47 17.95 12.25
N PHE A 94 5.07 19.01 11.56
CA PHE A 94 5.11 20.39 12.01
C PHE A 94 3.73 21.02 11.91
N ASN A 95 3.50 22.03 12.73
CA ASN A 95 2.39 22.94 12.55
C ASN A 95 2.69 23.87 11.37
N SER A 96 1.81 23.90 10.36
CA SER A 96 2.04 24.69 9.15
C SER A 96 1.90 26.21 9.35
N ILE A 97 1.22 26.63 10.42
CA ILE A 97 1.00 28.04 10.75
C ILE A 97 2.15 28.61 11.57
N THR A 98 2.68 27.85 12.53
CA THR A 98 3.72 28.33 13.46
C THR A 98 5.12 27.82 13.15
N GLY A 99 5.25 26.79 12.31
CA GLY A 99 6.51 26.09 12.05
C GLY A 99 6.99 25.22 13.22
N GLN A 100 6.23 25.12 14.32
CA GLN A 100 6.62 24.31 15.47
C GLN A 100 6.64 22.82 15.11
N THR A 101 7.74 22.13 15.43
CA THR A 101 7.79 20.68 15.38
C THR A 101 6.81 20.09 16.39
N LEU A 102 5.85 19.32 15.91
CA LEU A 102 4.81 18.70 16.73
C LEU A 102 5.20 17.31 17.18
N SER A 103 5.69 16.49 16.25
CA SER A 103 6.04 15.11 16.56
C SER A 103 7.05 14.52 15.59
N THR A 104 7.81 13.55 16.07
CA THR A 104 8.48 12.55 15.25
C THR A 104 7.82 11.20 15.43
N MET A 105 7.76 10.38 14.37
CA MET A 105 7.09 9.07 14.41
C MET A 105 7.96 7.99 13.77
N ASP A 106 7.77 6.76 14.22
CA ASP A 106 8.30 5.58 13.52
C ASP A 106 7.56 5.40 12.19
N ALA A 107 8.19 5.85 11.10
CA ALA A 107 7.56 5.77 9.79
C ALA A 107 7.80 4.45 9.09
N THR A 108 8.62 3.56 9.66
CA THR A 108 8.73 2.18 9.19
C THR A 108 7.38 1.51 9.38
N GLU A 109 6.81 1.67 10.58
CA GLU A 109 5.49 1.13 10.91
C GLU A 109 4.35 1.90 10.22
N LEU A 110 4.41 3.24 10.22
CA LEU A 110 3.43 4.07 9.51
C LEU A 110 3.32 3.68 8.03
N THR A 111 4.45 3.38 7.39
CA THR A 111 4.49 2.96 5.99
C THR A 111 3.76 1.64 5.75
N VAL A 112 3.88 0.64 6.63
CA VAL A 112 3.20 -0.65 6.42
C VAL A 112 1.68 -0.51 6.58
N TYR A 113 1.22 0.27 7.56
CA TYR A 113 -0.19 0.54 7.76
C TYR A 113 -0.80 1.30 6.59
N ARG A 114 -0.22 2.44 6.22
CA ARG A 114 -0.78 3.31 5.19
C ARG A 114 -0.78 2.63 3.82
N THR A 115 0.26 1.86 3.51
CA THR A 115 0.35 1.12 2.24
C THR A 115 -0.71 0.03 2.16
N ALA A 116 -0.88 -0.76 3.22
CA ALA A 116 -1.90 -1.79 3.27
C ALA A 116 -3.33 -1.22 3.21
N CYS A 117 -3.59 -0.13 3.93
CA CYS A 117 -4.91 0.50 3.96
C CYS A 117 -5.24 1.19 2.63
N THR A 118 -4.27 1.77 1.93
CA THR A 118 -4.45 2.31 0.57
C THR A 118 -4.89 1.21 -0.39
N SER A 119 -4.18 0.07 -0.35
CA SER A 119 -4.43 -1.06 -1.24
C SER A 119 -5.79 -1.71 -0.95
N ALA A 120 -6.12 -1.92 0.33
CA ALA A 120 -7.44 -2.39 0.73
C ALA A 120 -8.57 -1.40 0.37
N LEU A 121 -8.35 -0.10 0.52
CA LEU A 121 -9.34 0.90 0.12
C LEU A 121 -9.59 0.86 -1.39
N ALA A 122 -8.56 0.74 -2.22
CA ALA A 122 -8.73 0.53 -3.66
C ALA A 122 -9.49 -0.78 -3.96
N SER A 123 -9.09 -1.87 -3.31
CA SER A 123 -9.78 -3.16 -3.41
C SER A 123 -11.26 -3.07 -3.03
N LYS A 124 -11.65 -2.16 -2.11
CA LYS A 124 -13.05 -1.91 -1.75
C LYS A 124 -13.90 -1.45 -2.94
N PHE A 125 -13.31 -0.78 -3.93
CA PHE A 125 -14.00 -0.33 -5.15
C PHE A 125 -13.81 -1.29 -6.34
N LEU A 126 -12.72 -2.07 -6.32
CA LEU A 126 -12.24 -2.81 -7.49
C LEU A 126 -12.44 -4.33 -7.41
N SER A 127 -12.47 -4.92 -6.21
CA SER A 127 -12.75 -6.35 -6.04
C SER A 127 -14.25 -6.62 -5.94
N ARG A 128 -14.67 -7.84 -6.28
CA ARG A 128 -16.09 -8.25 -6.18
C ARG A 128 -16.53 -8.26 -4.72
N GLN A 129 -17.78 -7.91 -4.45
CA GLN A 129 -18.34 -7.89 -3.09
C GLN A 129 -18.43 -9.30 -2.48
N ASP A 130 -18.59 -10.32 -3.33
CA ASP A 130 -18.64 -11.75 -2.98
C ASP A 130 -17.26 -12.44 -3.07
N SER A 131 -16.15 -11.68 -3.04
CA SER A 131 -14.80 -12.26 -3.00
C SER A 131 -14.61 -13.10 -1.73
N GLU A 132 -14.17 -14.36 -1.88
CA GLU A 132 -13.99 -15.30 -0.77
C GLU A 132 -12.53 -15.72 -0.57
N THR A 133 -11.69 -15.63 -1.61
CA THR A 133 -10.27 -16.04 -1.56
C THR A 133 -9.31 -14.89 -1.83
N LEU A 134 -8.42 -14.63 -0.87
CA LEU A 134 -7.27 -13.74 -1.02
C LEU A 134 -6.00 -14.57 -1.25
N LEU A 135 -5.30 -14.34 -2.34
CA LEU A 135 -3.93 -14.81 -2.55
C LEU A 135 -2.96 -13.68 -2.23
N MET A 136 -2.11 -13.87 -1.22
CA MET A 136 -1.01 -12.99 -0.88
C MET A 136 0.30 -13.53 -1.46
N ILE A 137 0.89 -12.82 -2.42
CA ILE A 137 2.17 -13.15 -3.06
C ILE A 137 3.27 -12.29 -2.44
N GLY A 138 4.19 -12.94 -1.73
CA GLY A 138 5.23 -12.31 -0.94
C GLY A 138 4.96 -12.48 0.56
N ALA A 139 6.03 -12.76 1.30
CA ALA A 139 5.99 -12.94 2.76
C ALA A 139 6.95 -11.96 3.46
N GLY A 140 6.98 -10.71 2.99
CA GLY A 140 7.71 -9.61 3.62
C GLY A 140 6.86 -8.87 4.67
N THR A 141 7.39 -7.77 5.21
CA THR A 141 6.75 -6.98 6.28
C THR A 141 5.34 -6.49 5.93
N LEU A 142 5.06 -6.22 4.65
CA LEU A 142 3.73 -5.79 4.20
C LEU A 142 2.67 -6.89 4.22
N ALA A 143 3.05 -8.16 4.05
CA ALA A 143 2.12 -9.27 3.87
C ALA A 143 1.06 -9.37 5.00
N PRO A 144 1.43 -9.40 6.30
CA PRO A 144 0.43 -9.46 7.36
C PRO A 144 -0.49 -8.23 7.39
N HIS A 145 0.01 -7.04 7.07
CA HIS A 145 -0.82 -5.82 7.06
C HIS A 145 -1.76 -5.79 5.86
N LEU A 146 -1.32 -6.23 4.67
CA LEU A 146 -2.16 -6.34 3.48
C LEU A 146 -3.28 -7.34 3.71
N ILE A 147 -2.98 -8.51 4.30
CA ILE A 147 -4.00 -9.50 4.67
C ILE A 147 -5.02 -8.88 5.63
N LYS A 148 -4.56 -8.30 6.75
CA LYS A 148 -5.44 -7.63 7.73
C LYS A 148 -6.32 -6.56 7.09
N ALA A 149 -5.73 -5.66 6.31
CA ALA A 149 -6.46 -4.58 5.67
C ALA A 149 -7.52 -5.10 4.68
N HIS A 150 -7.17 -6.08 3.84
CA HIS A 150 -8.12 -6.68 2.91
C HIS A 150 -9.30 -7.38 3.62
N LEU A 151 -9.03 -8.10 4.70
CA LEU A 151 -10.08 -8.71 5.52
C LEU A 151 -11.03 -7.65 6.12
N THR A 152 -10.55 -6.45 6.46
CA THR A 152 -11.42 -5.39 6.99
C THR A 152 -12.38 -4.80 5.95
N VAL A 153 -11.99 -4.74 4.67
CA VAL A 153 -12.82 -4.18 3.58
C VAL A 153 -13.65 -5.25 2.84
N ARG A 154 -13.30 -6.52 3.03
CA ARG A 154 -13.95 -7.69 2.42
C ARG A 154 -14.17 -8.78 3.49
N PRO A 155 -15.19 -8.62 4.34
CA PRO A 155 -15.50 -9.60 5.39
C PRO A 155 -15.95 -10.97 4.86
N ASN A 156 -16.28 -11.08 3.57
CA ASN A 156 -16.63 -12.35 2.91
C ASN A 156 -15.41 -13.23 2.59
N LEU A 157 -14.20 -12.70 2.74
CA LEU A 157 -12.97 -13.48 2.58
C LEU A 157 -12.90 -14.56 3.67
N LYS A 158 -12.94 -15.82 3.24
CA LYS A 158 -12.91 -17.02 4.09
C LYS A 158 -11.61 -17.82 3.94
N LYS A 159 -10.81 -17.50 2.92
CA LYS A 159 -9.59 -18.21 2.59
C LYS A 159 -8.47 -17.24 2.24
N VAL A 160 -7.33 -17.38 2.92
CA VAL A 160 -6.09 -16.67 2.64
C VAL A 160 -5.01 -17.69 2.25
N ILE A 161 -4.52 -17.57 1.03
CA ILE A 161 -3.40 -18.35 0.51
C ILE A 161 -2.17 -17.45 0.55
N VAL A 162 -1.10 -17.87 1.23
CA VAL A 162 0.17 -17.13 1.22
C VAL A 162 1.18 -17.91 0.39
N TRP A 163 1.67 -17.28 -0.67
CA TRP A 163 2.78 -17.82 -1.46
C TRP A 163 4.02 -16.95 -1.29
N ASN A 164 5.17 -17.60 -1.18
CA ASN A 164 6.46 -16.92 -1.26
C ASN A 164 7.50 -17.87 -1.83
N ARG A 165 8.48 -17.32 -2.56
CA ARG A 165 9.60 -18.09 -3.15
C ARG A 165 10.28 -19.01 -2.12
N THR A 166 10.42 -18.55 -0.88
CA THR A 166 10.83 -19.37 0.26
C THR A 166 9.58 -19.76 1.05
N ALA A 167 9.13 -21.01 0.90
CA ALA A 167 7.87 -21.50 1.48
C ALA A 167 7.80 -21.31 3.01
N ASP A 168 8.91 -21.51 3.73
CA ASP A 168 8.93 -21.33 5.18
C ASP A 168 8.63 -19.90 5.63
N LYS A 169 8.93 -18.88 4.82
CA LYS A 169 8.53 -17.50 5.14
C LYS A 169 7.01 -17.32 5.06
N ALA A 170 6.35 -17.96 4.08
CA ALA A 170 4.89 -17.92 3.98
C ALA A 170 4.23 -18.61 5.20
N LYS A 171 4.77 -19.77 5.61
CA LYS A 171 4.31 -20.47 6.82
C LYS A 171 4.45 -19.61 8.07
N ARG A 172 5.59 -18.94 8.27
CA ARG A 172 5.80 -18.03 9.40
C ARG A 172 4.81 -16.87 9.44
N VAL A 173 4.47 -16.28 8.28
CA VAL A 173 3.45 -15.23 8.21
C VAL A 173 2.09 -15.77 8.69
N ILE A 174 1.72 -16.98 8.24
CA ILE A 174 0.48 -17.64 8.67
C ILE A 174 0.49 -17.94 10.17
N GLU A 175 1.56 -18.55 10.68
CA GLU A 175 1.72 -18.88 12.11
C GLU A 175 1.60 -17.63 12.97
N ASN A 176 2.25 -16.53 12.58
CA ASN A 176 2.17 -15.25 13.30
C ASN A 176 0.74 -14.71 13.31
N LEU A 177 0.06 -14.65 12.16
CA LEU A 177 -1.33 -14.19 12.07
C LEU A 177 -2.27 -15.06 12.92
N GLN A 178 -2.11 -16.38 12.88
CA GLN A 178 -2.91 -17.30 13.68
C GLN A 178 -2.65 -17.11 15.19
N SER A 179 -1.41 -16.81 15.59
CA SER A 179 -1.07 -16.55 17.00
C SER A 179 -1.64 -15.23 17.54
N GLU A 180 -1.82 -14.22 16.68
CA GLU A 180 -2.41 -12.94 17.06
C GLU A 180 -3.94 -13.04 17.28
N GLY A 181 -4.62 -13.97 16.60
CA GLY A 181 -6.07 -14.14 16.67
C GLY A 181 -6.87 -13.09 15.89
N GLY A 182 -8.20 -13.09 16.04
CA GLY A 182 -9.10 -12.12 15.38
C GLY A 182 -9.42 -12.43 13.91
N PHE A 183 -9.26 -13.69 13.50
CA PHE A 183 -9.52 -14.19 12.14
C PHE A 183 -10.51 -15.37 12.14
N GLU A 184 -11.53 -15.33 13.00
CA GLU A 184 -12.52 -16.39 13.10
C GLU A 184 -13.22 -16.63 11.75
N GLY A 185 -13.25 -17.89 11.30
CA GLY A 185 -13.85 -18.26 10.02
C GLY A 185 -12.95 -18.07 8.79
N VAL A 186 -11.71 -17.58 8.96
CA VAL A 186 -10.71 -17.48 7.89
C VAL A 186 -9.75 -18.66 7.95
N SER A 187 -9.68 -19.42 6.87
CA SER A 187 -8.68 -20.47 6.67
C SER A 187 -7.40 -19.89 6.08
N PHE A 188 -6.24 -20.30 6.61
CA PHE A 188 -4.94 -19.91 6.10
C PHE A 188 -4.18 -21.11 5.57
N GLU A 189 -3.64 -21.01 4.36
CA GLU A 189 -2.80 -22.05 3.77
C GLU A 189 -1.57 -21.45 3.08
N SER A 190 -0.47 -22.19 3.09
CA SER A 190 0.68 -21.91 2.24
C SER A 190 0.74 -22.92 1.10
N ASN A 191 0.98 -22.48 -0.12
CA ASN A 191 1.18 -23.36 -1.27
C ASN A 191 2.59 -23.16 -1.87
N GLY A 192 3.20 -24.22 -2.39
CA GLY A 192 4.51 -24.17 -3.04
C GLY A 192 4.45 -23.72 -4.51
N SER A 193 3.33 -23.94 -5.21
CA SER A 193 3.20 -23.70 -6.65
C SER A 193 2.40 -22.43 -6.93
N LEU A 194 3.09 -21.36 -7.34
CA LEU A 194 2.41 -20.09 -7.68
C LEU A 194 1.42 -20.28 -8.84
N GLU A 195 1.79 -21.09 -9.83
CA GLU A 195 0.98 -21.29 -11.04
C GLU A 195 -0.36 -21.97 -10.77
N GLU A 196 -0.47 -22.73 -9.68
CA GLU A 196 -1.69 -23.42 -9.27
C GLU A 196 -2.62 -22.51 -8.46
N VAL A 197 -2.07 -21.52 -7.74
CA VAL A 197 -2.86 -20.70 -6.82
C VAL A 197 -3.30 -19.35 -7.37
N VAL A 198 -2.62 -18.80 -8.39
CA VAL A 198 -3.00 -17.50 -8.99
C VAL A 198 -4.46 -17.50 -9.46
N GLY A 199 -4.93 -18.60 -10.05
CA GLY A 199 -6.31 -18.72 -10.52
C GLY A 199 -7.35 -18.93 -9.43
N LEU A 200 -6.94 -19.17 -8.17
CA LEU A 200 -7.85 -19.36 -7.05
C LEU A 200 -8.27 -18.02 -6.42
N GLY A 201 -7.37 -17.02 -6.43
CA GLY A 201 -7.60 -15.72 -5.78
C GLY A 201 -8.69 -14.89 -6.47
N ASP A 202 -9.73 -14.53 -5.73
CA ASP A 202 -10.62 -13.43 -6.12
C ASP A 202 -9.89 -12.09 -6.03
N ILE A 203 -9.05 -11.98 -5.01
CA ILE A 203 -8.09 -10.90 -4.82
C ILE A 203 -6.69 -11.52 -4.83
N VAL A 204 -5.81 -10.99 -5.68
CA VAL A 204 -4.40 -11.37 -5.75
C VAL A 204 -3.58 -10.14 -5.37
N SER A 205 -3.05 -10.11 -4.15
CA SER A 205 -2.22 -9.01 -3.63
C SER A 205 -0.74 -9.40 -3.70
N CYS A 206 0.06 -8.61 -4.41
CA CYS A 206 1.48 -8.85 -4.64
C CYS A 206 2.33 -7.74 -3.99
N ALA A 207 3.25 -8.14 -3.11
CA ALA A 207 4.16 -7.23 -2.41
C ALA A 207 5.57 -7.85 -2.34
N THR A 208 6.26 -7.82 -3.48
CA THR A 208 7.56 -8.45 -3.71
C THR A 208 8.56 -7.47 -4.31
N ASN A 209 9.84 -7.75 -4.12
CA ASN A 209 10.92 -7.03 -4.80
C ASN A 209 11.30 -7.69 -6.14
N SER A 210 10.34 -8.29 -6.84
CA SER A 210 10.63 -9.05 -8.07
C SER A 210 10.99 -8.11 -9.23
N GLU A 211 11.98 -8.52 -10.03
CA GLU A 211 12.30 -7.90 -11.33
C GLU A 211 11.79 -8.75 -12.50
N THR A 212 11.18 -9.91 -12.19
CA THR A 212 10.57 -10.81 -13.15
C THR A 212 9.08 -11.01 -12.84
N PRO A 213 8.20 -11.04 -13.85
CA PRO A 213 6.78 -11.29 -13.64
C PRO A 213 6.50 -12.57 -12.84
N LEU A 214 5.77 -12.44 -11.74
CA LEU A 214 5.30 -13.56 -10.91
C LEU A 214 3.85 -13.92 -11.27
N VAL A 215 2.98 -12.91 -11.38
CA VAL A 215 1.58 -13.07 -11.76
C VAL A 215 1.46 -13.11 -13.28
N LYS A 216 1.05 -14.25 -13.82
CA LYS A 216 0.78 -14.40 -15.26
C LYS A 216 -0.67 -14.04 -15.54
N GLY A 217 -0.91 -13.05 -16.40
CA GLY A 217 -2.24 -12.54 -16.72
C GLY A 217 -3.19 -13.64 -17.13
N LYS A 218 -2.76 -14.59 -17.98
CA LYS A 218 -3.54 -15.75 -18.41
C LYS A 218 -4.02 -16.69 -17.28
N LYS A 219 -3.43 -16.60 -16.09
CA LYS A 219 -3.78 -17.41 -14.92
C LYS A 219 -4.79 -16.71 -14.01
N LEU A 220 -5.00 -15.41 -14.18
CA LEU A 220 -6.06 -14.68 -13.48
C LEU A 220 -7.41 -15.15 -14.01
N LYS A 221 -8.28 -15.56 -13.07
CA LYS A 221 -9.68 -15.87 -13.38
C LYS A 221 -10.46 -14.60 -13.70
N GLU A 222 -11.55 -14.77 -14.43
CA GLU A 222 -12.53 -13.70 -14.63
C GLU A 222 -13.01 -13.18 -13.27
N GLY A 223 -13.23 -11.86 -13.18
CA GLY A 223 -13.63 -11.20 -11.95
C GLY A 223 -12.53 -10.96 -10.92
N ALA A 224 -11.29 -11.36 -11.21
CA ALA A 224 -10.19 -11.15 -10.28
C ALA A 224 -9.86 -9.65 -10.08
N HIS A 225 -9.40 -9.32 -8.88
CA HIS A 225 -8.73 -8.07 -8.58
C HIS A 225 -7.24 -8.34 -8.30
N LEU A 226 -6.37 -7.70 -9.07
CA LEU A 226 -4.93 -7.77 -8.90
C LEU A 226 -4.44 -6.47 -8.24
N ASP A 227 -3.83 -6.60 -7.07
CA ASP A 227 -3.25 -5.50 -6.29
C ASP A 227 -1.72 -5.59 -6.31
N LEU A 228 -1.05 -4.53 -6.75
CA LEU A 228 0.37 -4.51 -7.08
C LEU A 228 1.09 -3.41 -6.30
N VAL A 229 1.77 -3.82 -5.23
CA VAL A 229 2.32 -2.90 -4.22
C VAL A 229 3.85 -2.82 -4.29
N GLY A 230 4.51 -3.88 -4.74
CA GLY A 230 5.95 -4.05 -4.61
C GLY A 230 6.80 -3.20 -5.57
N SER A 231 6.35 -3.02 -6.82
CA SER A 231 7.15 -2.29 -7.83
C SER A 231 7.11 -0.77 -7.64
N PHE A 232 8.27 -0.16 -7.36
CA PHE A 232 8.48 1.30 -7.28
C PHE A 232 9.78 1.78 -7.93
N LYS A 233 10.50 0.87 -8.62
CA LYS A 233 11.67 1.18 -9.45
C LYS A 233 11.41 0.68 -10.85
N HIS A 234 12.08 1.29 -11.82
CA HIS A 234 11.93 0.95 -13.23
C HIS A 234 12.15 -0.54 -13.55
N SER A 235 13.12 -1.20 -12.91
CA SER A 235 13.40 -2.64 -13.13
C SER A 235 12.38 -3.59 -12.48
N MET A 236 11.60 -3.12 -11.52
CA MET A 236 10.74 -3.98 -10.73
C MET A 236 9.42 -4.27 -11.43
N ARG A 237 9.01 -5.53 -11.39
CA ARG A 237 7.81 -6.00 -12.04
C ARG A 237 7.27 -7.27 -11.38
N GLU A 238 5.98 -7.28 -11.09
CA GLU A 238 5.29 -8.34 -10.35
C GLU A 238 4.31 -9.13 -11.20
N CYS A 239 3.75 -8.54 -12.26
CA CYS A 239 2.90 -9.22 -13.24
C CYS A 239 3.43 -9.10 -14.66
N ASP A 240 2.92 -9.90 -15.61
CA ASP A 240 3.29 -9.84 -17.01
C ASP A 240 2.45 -8.82 -17.81
N ASP A 241 2.78 -8.63 -19.09
CA ASP A 241 2.07 -7.68 -19.96
C ASP A 241 0.61 -8.08 -20.16
N GLU A 242 0.32 -9.37 -20.10
CA GLU A 242 -1.02 -9.92 -20.26
C GLU A 242 -1.95 -9.51 -19.10
N ALA A 243 -1.43 -9.44 -17.87
CA ALA A 243 -2.23 -9.01 -16.72
C ALA A 243 -2.69 -7.56 -16.86
N LEU A 244 -1.82 -6.68 -17.38
CA LEU A 244 -2.16 -5.28 -17.66
C LEU A 244 -3.13 -5.15 -18.83
N LYS A 245 -2.92 -5.89 -19.92
CA LYS A 245 -3.80 -5.85 -21.11
C LYS A 245 -5.22 -6.34 -20.83
N ARG A 246 -5.36 -7.39 -20.03
CA ARG A 246 -6.66 -7.94 -19.65
C ARG A 246 -7.37 -7.14 -18.57
N GLY A 247 -6.60 -6.35 -17.80
CA GLY A 247 -7.08 -5.65 -16.63
C GLY A 247 -7.47 -4.20 -16.91
N LYS A 248 -8.53 -3.72 -16.26
CA LYS A 248 -8.75 -2.29 -16.10
C LYS A 248 -7.79 -1.76 -15.04
N VAL A 249 -6.85 -0.91 -15.46
CA VAL A 249 -5.76 -0.43 -14.60
C VAL A 249 -6.15 0.86 -13.89
N PHE A 250 -5.98 0.86 -12.57
CA PHE A 250 -6.14 2.00 -11.67
C PHE A 250 -4.84 2.20 -10.89
N VAL A 251 -4.61 3.43 -10.44
CA VAL A 251 -3.39 3.81 -9.72
C VAL A 251 -3.71 4.45 -8.37
N ASP A 252 -2.75 4.46 -7.45
CA ASP A 252 -2.94 5.19 -6.20
C ASP A 252 -2.86 6.71 -6.37
N ASN A 253 -2.00 7.18 -7.27
CA ASN A 253 -1.87 8.58 -7.68
C ASN A 253 -1.05 8.69 -8.99
N GLU A 254 -0.99 9.89 -9.57
CA GLU A 254 -0.29 10.15 -10.84
C GLU A 254 1.20 9.75 -10.84
N ALA A 255 1.88 9.74 -9.68
CA ALA A 255 3.29 9.34 -9.62
C ALA A 255 3.50 7.89 -10.07
N ALA A 256 2.48 7.03 -9.99
CA ALA A 256 2.55 5.66 -10.50
C ALA A 256 2.89 5.61 -12.00
N LEU A 257 2.49 6.62 -12.78
CA LEU A 257 2.75 6.70 -14.22
C LEU A 257 4.22 6.97 -14.56
N VAL A 258 5.02 7.37 -13.57
CA VAL A 258 6.44 7.74 -13.71
C VAL A 258 7.35 6.83 -12.90
N GLU A 259 6.86 6.30 -11.77
CA GLU A 259 7.68 5.56 -10.81
C GLU A 259 7.44 4.04 -10.85
N ALA A 260 6.25 3.57 -11.25
CA ALA A 260 5.96 2.14 -11.29
C ALA A 260 6.66 1.50 -12.48
N GLY A 261 7.74 0.75 -12.25
CA GLY A 261 8.49 0.12 -13.34
C GLY A 261 7.65 -0.80 -14.23
N GLU A 262 6.64 -1.42 -13.64
CA GLU A 262 5.70 -2.24 -14.38
C GLU A 262 4.86 -1.44 -15.39
N LEU A 263 4.36 -0.25 -15.01
CA LEU A 263 3.60 0.63 -15.91
C LEU A 263 4.53 1.36 -16.88
N VAL A 264 5.62 1.94 -16.39
CA VAL A 264 6.59 2.67 -17.21
C VAL A 264 7.13 1.77 -18.33
N GLY A 265 7.60 0.57 -17.97
CA GLY A 265 8.05 -0.38 -18.97
C GLY A 265 6.92 -0.85 -19.89
N ALA A 266 5.68 -0.97 -19.41
CA ALA A 266 4.54 -1.34 -20.25
C ALA A 266 4.23 -0.25 -21.28
N PHE A 267 4.31 1.03 -20.90
CA PHE A 267 4.17 2.15 -21.83
C PHE A 267 5.25 2.13 -22.91
N GLU A 268 6.51 1.92 -22.52
CA GLU A 268 7.65 1.84 -23.46
C GLU A 268 7.51 0.68 -24.45
N ARG A 269 6.96 -0.46 -23.99
CA ARG A 269 6.70 -1.63 -24.84
C ARG A 269 5.40 -1.53 -25.65
N GLY A 270 4.60 -0.47 -25.49
CA GLY A 270 3.30 -0.33 -26.16
C GLY A 270 2.27 -1.37 -25.74
N VAL A 271 2.37 -1.86 -24.49
CA VAL A 271 1.47 -2.88 -23.92
C VAL A 271 0.14 -2.26 -23.54
N ILE A 272 0.21 -1.08 -22.95
CA ILE A 272 -0.88 -0.14 -22.64
C ILE A 272 -0.31 1.28 -22.83
N THR A 273 -1.16 2.28 -22.87
CA THR A 273 -0.83 3.71 -22.92
C THR A 273 -1.25 4.40 -21.62
N LYS A 274 -0.76 5.63 -21.39
CA LYS A 274 -1.16 6.41 -20.21
C LYS A 274 -2.66 6.73 -20.20
N ASP A 275 -3.26 6.91 -21.39
CA ASP A 275 -4.69 7.22 -21.55
C ASP A 275 -5.59 6.01 -21.26
N GLU A 276 -5.03 4.79 -21.22
CA GLU A 276 -5.74 3.57 -20.84
C GLU A 276 -5.81 3.35 -19.32
N ILE A 277 -5.15 4.20 -18.53
CA ILE A 277 -5.31 4.21 -17.07
C ILE A 277 -6.68 4.81 -16.75
N VAL A 278 -7.54 4.03 -16.10
CA VAL A 278 -8.97 4.36 -15.94
C VAL A 278 -9.16 5.52 -14.97
N GLY A 279 -8.41 5.52 -13.88
CA GLY A 279 -8.42 6.57 -12.86
C GLY A 279 -7.55 6.25 -11.65
N ASP A 280 -7.55 7.18 -10.71
CA ASP A 280 -6.83 7.06 -9.44
C ASP A 280 -7.73 6.76 -8.23
N LEU A 281 -7.11 6.53 -7.07
CA LEU A 281 -7.82 6.22 -5.83
C LEU A 281 -8.74 7.38 -5.37
N LEU A 282 -8.35 8.63 -5.58
CA LEU A 282 -9.16 9.78 -5.18
C LEU A 282 -10.43 9.86 -6.04
N GLU A 283 -10.28 9.70 -7.36
CA GLU A 283 -11.39 9.66 -8.31
C GLU A 283 -12.37 8.50 -7.99
N LEU A 284 -11.83 7.34 -7.59
CA LEU A 284 -12.63 6.19 -7.13
C LEU A 284 -13.43 6.53 -5.86
N ILE A 285 -12.79 7.15 -4.86
CA ILE A 285 -13.44 7.52 -3.60
C ILE A 285 -14.56 8.54 -3.84
N LYS A 286 -14.35 9.51 -4.74
CA LYS A 286 -15.34 10.53 -5.09
C LYS A 286 -16.45 10.02 -6.02
N GLY A 287 -16.27 8.86 -6.64
CA GLY A 287 -17.17 8.34 -7.67
C GLY A 287 -17.07 9.08 -9.01
N GLU A 288 -15.99 9.82 -9.25
CA GLU A 288 -15.70 10.48 -10.52
C GLU A 288 -15.33 9.44 -11.59
N LYS A 289 -14.72 8.33 -11.16
CA LYS A 289 -14.47 7.14 -11.97
C LYS A 289 -15.19 5.95 -11.38
N ASN A 290 -15.86 5.19 -12.24
CA ASN A 290 -16.43 3.92 -11.84
C ASN A 290 -15.28 2.94 -11.58
N GLY A 291 -15.32 2.28 -10.41
CA GLY A 291 -14.45 1.15 -10.13
C GLY A 291 -14.88 -0.07 -10.94
N ARG A 292 -15.22 -1.17 -10.26
CA ARG A 292 -15.70 -2.35 -10.96
C ARG A 292 -17.05 -2.13 -11.63
N THR A 293 -17.19 -2.47 -12.92
CA THR A 293 -18.47 -2.33 -13.66
C THR A 293 -19.16 -3.64 -14.03
N THR A 294 -18.42 -4.75 -14.14
CA THR A 294 -19.00 -6.09 -14.40
C THR A 294 -18.40 -7.15 -13.45
N ALA A 295 -19.05 -8.31 -13.36
CA ALA A 295 -18.56 -9.39 -12.51
C ALA A 295 -17.33 -10.09 -13.10
N GLU A 296 -17.18 -10.08 -14.42
CA GLU A 296 -16.17 -10.85 -15.18
C GLU A 296 -14.88 -10.06 -15.43
N GLU A 297 -14.91 -8.72 -15.33
CA GLU A 297 -13.72 -7.91 -15.63
C GLU A 297 -12.58 -8.18 -14.65
N ILE A 298 -11.35 -8.10 -15.15
CA ILE A 298 -10.17 -8.08 -14.28
C ILE A 298 -9.89 -6.62 -13.95
N THR A 299 -9.64 -6.34 -12.68
CA THR A 299 -9.19 -5.01 -12.24
C THR A 299 -7.76 -5.11 -11.74
N VAL A 300 -6.97 -4.06 -11.99
CA VAL A 300 -5.58 -3.98 -11.57
C VAL A 300 -5.40 -2.67 -10.82
N PHE A 301 -4.89 -2.72 -9.61
CA PHE A 301 -4.50 -1.53 -8.85
C PHE A 301 -2.99 -1.51 -8.68
N LYS A 302 -2.35 -0.42 -9.11
CA LYS A 302 -0.91 -0.20 -8.91
C LYS A 302 -0.68 0.90 -7.88
N SER A 303 0.02 0.56 -6.79
CA SER A 303 0.45 1.53 -5.78
C SER A 303 1.96 1.78 -5.83
N VAL A 304 2.40 3.03 -5.75
CA VAL A 304 3.81 3.43 -5.53
C VAL A 304 4.01 4.20 -4.22
N GLY A 305 2.92 4.63 -3.60
CA GLY A 305 2.86 5.43 -2.39
C GLY A 305 2.73 6.92 -2.65
N SER A 306 2.10 7.61 -1.69
CA SER A 306 1.80 9.03 -1.75
C SER A 306 2.15 9.70 -0.42
N ALA A 307 2.83 10.85 -0.48
CA ALA A 307 3.14 11.63 0.71
C ALA A 307 1.86 12.23 1.34
N VAL A 308 0.83 12.49 0.52
CA VAL A 308 -0.50 12.89 1.00
C VAL A 308 -1.07 11.86 1.97
N VAL A 309 -0.99 10.58 1.61
CA VAL A 309 -1.46 9.48 2.48
C VAL A 309 -0.58 9.36 3.73
N ASP A 310 0.73 9.59 3.61
CA ASP A 310 1.61 9.63 4.78
C ASP A 310 1.22 10.77 5.76
N LEU A 311 0.90 11.97 5.24
CA LEU A 311 0.46 13.12 6.04
C LEU A 311 -0.87 12.89 6.74
N LEU A 312 -1.86 12.35 6.04
CA LEU A 312 -3.16 12.05 6.64
C LEU A 312 -3.05 10.96 7.70
N THR A 313 -2.21 9.95 7.47
CA THR A 313 -1.94 8.90 8.48
C THR A 313 -1.22 9.48 9.70
N ALA A 314 -0.21 10.33 9.49
CA ALA A 314 0.50 11.00 10.59
C ALA A 314 -0.41 11.97 11.35
N GLN A 315 -1.29 12.70 10.65
CA GLN A 315 -2.29 13.57 11.25
C GLN A 315 -3.23 12.77 12.16
N LEU A 316 -3.79 11.66 11.67
CA LEU A 316 -4.63 10.78 12.49
C LEU A 316 -3.88 10.27 13.74
N ALA A 317 -2.63 9.84 13.57
CA ALA A 317 -1.79 9.36 14.67
C ALA A 317 -1.60 10.46 15.74
N TYR A 318 -1.15 11.63 15.31
CA TYR A 318 -0.87 12.76 16.18
C TYR A 318 -2.12 13.22 16.93
N GLU A 319 -3.22 13.45 16.22
CA GLU A 319 -4.45 13.93 16.86
C GLU A 319 -5.06 12.91 17.82
N THR A 320 -4.96 11.62 17.49
CA THR A 320 -5.43 10.57 18.41
C THR A 320 -4.55 10.50 19.65
N TYR A 321 -3.23 10.68 19.49
CA TYR A 321 -2.31 10.75 20.62
C TYR A 321 -2.66 11.93 21.54
N MET A 322 -2.83 13.13 20.98
CA MET A 322 -3.17 14.34 21.74
C MET A 322 -4.53 14.29 22.44
N LYS A 323 -5.45 13.41 21.99
CA LYS A 323 -6.74 13.17 22.65
C LYS A 323 -6.66 12.13 23.76
N SER A 324 -5.62 11.28 23.76
CA SER A 324 -5.50 10.13 24.66
C SER A 324 -4.43 10.30 25.76
N HIS A 325 -3.57 11.32 25.63
CA HIS A 325 -2.44 11.62 26.53
C HIS A 325 -2.40 13.12 26.82
#